data_AF-A0A432YG92-F1
#
_entry.id   AF-A0A432YG92-F1
#
_cell.length_a   1.000
_cell.length_b   1.000
_cell.length_c   1.000
_cell.angle_alpha   90.00
_cell.angle_beta   90.00
_cell.angle_gamma   90.00
#
_symmetry.space_group_name_H-M   'P 1'
#
loop_
_entity.id
_entity.type
_entity.pdbx_description
1 polymer ?
#
loop_
_entity_poly.entity_id
_entity_poly.type
_entity_poly.pdbx_seq_one_letter_code
_entity_poly.pdbx_strand_id
1 'polypeptide(L)'
;MSKWTAEAQAKSLKYGAYISLISGVYFTIMLISKWLELAGKDVGEWPSILMVLVALLFVGVVTRMSTGSHKLAGGWREMFGIYYDEFTRETSRKANARAFVGLIIVLIPGVLIGENLEAAHIGSYVTVSTYSLTLIVVGTLVWSLSVLWEMRDQGDDDNG
;
A
#
# COMPACT_ATOMS: atom_id res chain seq x y z
N MET A 1 -27.65 11.94 -11.09
CA MET A 1 -26.40 11.35 -10.55
C MET A 1 -25.34 11.44 -11.63
N SER A 2 -24.17 12.02 -11.33
CA SER A 2 -23.13 12.29 -12.33
C SER A 2 -22.52 11.00 -12.88
N LYS A 3 -22.33 10.95 -14.20
CA LYS A 3 -21.60 9.88 -14.87
C LYS A 3 -20.14 9.92 -14.39
N TRP A 4 -19.67 8.84 -13.77
CA TRP A 4 -18.27 8.69 -13.38
C TRP A 4 -17.46 8.41 -14.66
N THR A 5 -16.80 9.45 -15.18
CA THR A 5 -16.06 9.36 -16.44
C THR A 5 -14.86 8.41 -16.30
N ALA A 6 -14.39 7.85 -17.41
CA ALA A 6 -13.20 6.99 -17.41
C ALA A 6 -11.97 7.71 -16.85
N GLU A 7 -11.79 8.98 -17.21
CA GLU A 7 -10.71 9.82 -16.67
C GLU A 7 -10.82 10.02 -15.14
N ALA A 8 -12.04 10.19 -14.62
CA ALA A 8 -12.27 10.31 -13.19
C ALA A 8 -12.03 8.98 -12.45
N GLN A 9 -12.30 7.83 -13.10
CA GLN A 9 -11.98 6.51 -12.58
C GLN A 9 -10.47 6.28 -12.51
N ALA A 10 -9.75 6.60 -13.58
CA ALA A 10 -8.30 6.48 -13.66
C ALA A 10 -7.59 7.38 -12.64
N LYS A 11 -7.95 8.67 -12.57
CA LYS A 11 -7.38 9.62 -11.59
C LYS A 11 -7.62 9.15 -10.16
N SER A 12 -8.82 8.68 -9.86
CA SER A 12 -9.15 8.12 -8.54
C SER A 12 -8.29 6.89 -8.19
N LEU A 13 -8.19 5.91 -9.10
CA LEU A 13 -7.39 4.71 -8.88
C LEU A 13 -5.90 5.06 -8.64
N LYS A 14 -5.36 6.00 -9.42
CA LYS A 14 -3.99 6.51 -9.26
C LYS A 14 -3.79 7.22 -7.92
N TYR A 15 -4.79 7.97 -7.44
CA TYR A 15 -4.76 8.61 -6.12
C TYR A 15 -4.79 7.60 -4.98
N GLY A 16 -5.68 6.60 -5.08
CA GLY A 16 -5.69 5.47 -4.15
C GLY A 16 -4.32 4.78 -4.08
N ALA A 17 -3.66 4.61 -5.23
CA ALA A 17 -2.31 4.03 -5.27
C ALA A 17 -1.25 4.88 -4.57
N TYR A 18 -1.23 6.21 -4.77
CA TYR A 18 -0.28 7.08 -4.06
C TYR A 18 -0.52 7.10 -2.54
N ILE A 19 -1.78 7.16 -2.11
CA ILE A 19 -2.16 7.13 -0.69
C ILE A 19 -1.70 5.81 -0.07
N SER A 20 -2.03 4.67 -0.72
CA SER A 20 -1.59 3.34 -0.29
C SER A 20 -0.07 3.19 -0.28
N LEU A 21 0.65 3.81 -1.22
CA LEU A 21 2.11 3.79 -1.25
C LEU A 21 2.71 4.52 -0.05
N ILE A 22 2.22 5.73 0.25
CA ILE A 22 2.70 6.52 1.41
C ILE A 22 2.40 5.77 2.72
N SER A 23 1.19 5.19 2.85
CA SER A 23 0.86 4.33 4.00
C SER A 23 1.77 3.09 4.06
N GLY A 24 2.09 2.47 2.92
CA GLY A 24 3.01 1.34 2.85
C GLY A 24 4.42 1.72 3.34
N VAL A 25 4.92 2.90 2.98
CA VAL A 25 6.20 3.44 3.49
C VAL A 25 6.14 3.65 5.00
N TYR A 26 5.05 4.21 5.53
CA TYR A 26 4.86 4.38 6.98
C TYR A 26 4.94 3.04 7.72
N PHE A 27 4.20 2.03 7.26
CA PHE A 27 4.22 0.70 7.88
C PHE A 27 5.57 0.00 7.70
N THR A 28 6.30 0.28 6.61
CA THR A 28 7.65 -0.24 6.39
C THR A 28 8.62 0.31 7.43
N ILE A 29 8.58 1.61 7.71
CA ILE A 29 9.41 2.24 8.75
C ILE A 29 9.09 1.61 10.11
N MET A 30 7.80 1.43 10.42
CA MET A 30 7.36 0.79 11.66
C MET A 30 7.87 -0.66 11.78
N LEU A 31 7.77 -1.44 10.70
CA LEU A 31 8.26 -2.82 10.64
C LEU A 31 9.78 -2.89 10.88
N ILE A 32 10.54 -2.05 10.18
CA ILE A 32 11.99 -1.97 10.33
C ILE A 32 12.36 -1.56 11.76
N SER A 33 11.67 -0.56 12.33
CA SER A 33 11.89 -0.13 13.72
C SER A 33 11.72 -1.29 14.70
N LYS A 34 10.66 -2.10 14.55
CA LYS A 34 10.43 -3.29 15.40
C LYS A 34 11.52 -4.34 15.22
N TRP A 35 11.97 -4.59 14.00
CA TRP A 35 13.07 -5.54 13.77
C TRP A 35 14.39 -5.06 14.36
N LEU A 36 14.68 -3.75 14.31
CA LEU A 36 15.86 -3.18 14.93
C LEU A 36 15.82 -3.28 16.46
N GLU A 37 14.65 -3.03 17.06
CA GLU A 37 14.42 -3.22 18.50
C GLU A 37 14.63 -4.67 18.92
N LEU A 38 14.06 -5.63 18.17
CA LEU A 38 14.28 -7.07 18.41
C LEU A 38 15.74 -7.50 18.22
N ALA A 39 16.50 -6.80 17.36
CA ALA A 39 17.92 -7.02 17.17
C ALA A 39 18.80 -6.34 18.25
N GLY A 40 18.19 -5.63 19.21
CA GLY A 40 18.91 -4.88 20.24
C GLY A 40 19.71 -3.69 19.71
N LYS A 41 19.35 -3.16 18.52
CA LYS A 41 19.99 -1.98 17.94
C LYS A 41 19.28 -0.71 18.40
N ASP A 42 19.99 0.15 19.11
CA ASP A 42 19.49 1.47 19.47
C ASP A 42 19.59 2.42 18.26
N VAL A 43 18.44 2.88 17.80
CA VAL A 43 18.27 3.81 16.68
C VAL A 43 17.83 5.20 17.15
N GLY A 44 17.70 5.39 18.47
CA GLY A 44 17.16 6.60 19.07
C GLY A 44 15.75 6.94 18.56
N GLU A 45 15.45 8.24 18.45
CA GLU A 45 14.14 8.74 18.06
C GLU A 45 13.92 8.81 16.53
N TRP A 46 14.93 8.46 15.74
CA TRP A 46 14.89 8.58 14.27
C TRP A 46 13.70 7.87 13.60
N PRO A 47 13.35 6.62 13.96
CA PRO A 47 12.18 5.97 13.37
C PRO A 47 10.89 6.73 13.65
N SER A 48 10.71 7.27 14.87
CA SER A 48 9.55 8.07 15.25
C SER A 48 9.47 9.38 14.47
N ILE A 49 10.60 10.10 14.33
CA ILE A 49 10.66 11.33 13.53
C ILE A 49 10.28 11.05 12.08
N LEU A 50 10.83 10.00 11.47
CA LEU A 50 10.50 9.61 10.09
C LEU A 50 9.03 9.23 9.94
N MET A 51 8.46 8.47 10.88
CA MET A 51 7.04 8.14 10.87
C MET A 51 6.16 9.39 10.93
N VAL A 52 6.51 10.38 11.76
CA VAL A 52 5.79 11.66 11.84
C VAL A 52 5.88 12.42 10.51
N LEU A 53 7.06 12.50 9.89
CA LEU A 53 7.24 13.17 8.60
C LEU A 53 6.40 12.51 7.49
N VAL A 54 6.38 11.18 7.44
CA VAL A 54 5.55 10.43 6.47
C VAL A 54 4.06 10.61 6.77
N ALA A 55 3.64 10.65 8.04
CA ALA A 55 2.26 10.94 8.42
C ALA A 55 1.84 12.36 8.01
N LEU A 56 2.71 13.36 8.19
CA LEU A 56 2.46 14.73 7.72
C LEU A 56 2.36 14.80 6.20
N LEU A 57 3.23 14.08 5.48
CA LEU A 57 3.15 13.95 4.02
C LEU A 57 1.82 13.31 3.60
N PHE A 58 1.40 12.23 4.26
CA PHE A 58 0.12 11.58 4.03
C PHE A 58 -1.05 12.56 4.22
N VAL A 59 -1.10 13.26 5.35
CA VAL A 59 -2.14 14.25 5.63
C VAL A 59 -2.14 15.36 4.59
N GLY A 60 -0.97 15.87 4.21
CA GLY A 60 -0.84 16.91 3.19
C GLY A 60 -1.35 16.47 1.82
N VAL A 61 -0.97 15.26 1.39
CA VAL A 61 -1.42 14.67 0.12
C VAL A 61 -2.93 14.43 0.14
N VAL A 62 -3.46 13.80 1.18
CA VAL A 62 -4.89 13.52 1.32
C VAL A 62 -5.70 14.82 1.38
N THR A 63 -5.24 15.83 2.12
CA THR A 63 -5.93 17.13 2.22
C THR A 63 -5.93 17.88 0.90
N ARG A 64 -4.80 17.93 0.19
CA ARG A 64 -4.70 18.53 -1.15
C ARG A 64 -5.61 17.81 -2.15
N MET A 65 -5.66 16.48 -2.08
CA MET A 65 -6.50 15.67 -2.97
C MET A 65 -7.98 15.81 -2.64
N SER A 66 -8.35 15.89 -1.36
CA SER A 66 -9.73 16.09 -0.91
C SER A 66 -10.30 17.44 -1.35
N THR A 67 -9.49 18.51 -1.27
CA THR A 67 -9.93 19.87 -1.63
C THR A 67 -9.90 20.14 -3.14
N GLY A 68 -8.95 19.57 -3.88
CA GLY A 68 -8.82 19.77 -5.33
C GLY A 68 -9.79 18.96 -6.19
N SER A 69 -10.40 17.90 -5.64
CA SER A 69 -11.05 16.85 -6.44
C SER A 69 -12.46 16.46 -6.00
N HIS A 70 -13.30 17.41 -5.58
CA HIS A 70 -14.70 17.14 -5.20
C HIS A 70 -15.52 16.33 -6.25
N LYS A 71 -15.10 16.31 -7.52
CA LYS A 71 -15.73 15.54 -8.61
C LYS A 71 -15.23 14.09 -8.74
N LEU A 72 -14.16 13.72 -8.05
CA LEU A 72 -13.58 12.37 -8.04
C LEU A 72 -14.10 11.53 -6.86
N ALA A 73 -15.18 11.96 -6.19
CA ALA A 73 -15.78 11.20 -5.11
C ALA A 73 -16.49 9.93 -5.66
N GLY A 74 -15.72 8.90 -6.02
CA GLY A 74 -16.25 7.57 -6.28
C GLY A 74 -16.82 6.92 -5.02
N GLY A 75 -16.55 7.47 -3.84
CA GLY A 75 -17.24 7.15 -2.59
C GLY A 75 -17.22 5.65 -2.31
N TRP A 76 -18.38 5.04 -2.10
CA TRP A 76 -18.47 3.60 -1.90
C TRP A 76 -18.00 2.80 -3.13
N ARG A 77 -18.19 3.29 -4.37
CA ARG A 77 -17.83 2.56 -5.60
C ARG A 77 -16.33 2.34 -5.73
N GLU A 78 -15.51 3.27 -5.22
CA GLU A 78 -14.06 3.09 -5.11
C GLU A 78 -13.71 2.02 -4.10
N MET A 79 -14.35 2.03 -2.92
CA MET A 79 -14.12 1.02 -1.88
C MET A 79 -14.47 -0.39 -2.36
N PHE A 80 -15.47 -0.54 -3.22
CA PHE A 80 -15.84 -1.82 -3.83
C PHE A 80 -15.16 -2.11 -5.17
N GLY A 81 -14.33 -1.20 -5.69
CA GLY A 81 -13.63 -1.38 -6.96
C GLY A 81 -14.54 -1.49 -8.19
N ILE A 82 -15.71 -0.84 -8.18
CA ILE A 82 -16.73 -0.94 -9.24
C ILE A 82 -16.40 0.02 -10.39
N TYR A 83 -15.36 -0.27 -11.15
CA TYR A 83 -14.97 0.51 -12.33
C TYR A 83 -15.79 0.09 -13.56
N TYR A 84 -16.34 1.06 -14.30
CA TYR A 84 -17.03 0.83 -15.59
C TYR A 84 -16.07 0.81 -16.75
N ASP A 85 -14.97 1.57 -16.63
CA ASP A 85 -13.91 1.59 -17.61
C ASP A 85 -13.16 0.25 -17.58
N GLU A 86 -13.04 -0.38 -18.75
CA GLU A 86 -12.48 -1.72 -18.87
C GLU A 86 -11.01 -1.75 -18.45
N PHE A 87 -10.23 -0.74 -18.83
CA PHE A 87 -8.83 -0.61 -18.46
C PHE A 87 -8.66 -0.44 -16.95
N THR A 88 -9.38 0.49 -16.33
CA THR A 88 -9.29 0.76 -14.89
C THR A 88 -9.71 -0.47 -14.07
N ARG A 89 -10.75 -1.17 -14.53
CA ARG A 89 -11.18 -2.45 -13.94
C ARG A 89 -10.12 -3.54 -14.08
N GLU A 90 -9.50 -3.67 -15.25
CA GLU A 90 -8.44 -4.66 -15.48
C GLU A 90 -7.20 -4.36 -14.64
N THR A 91 -6.77 -3.10 -14.56
CA THR A 91 -5.64 -2.66 -13.75
C THR A 91 -5.87 -2.94 -12.27
N SER A 92 -7.06 -2.61 -11.74
CA SER A 92 -7.45 -2.95 -10.38
C SER A 92 -7.40 -4.46 -10.13
N ARG A 93 -7.92 -5.27 -11.08
CA ARG A 93 -7.88 -6.75 -10.98
C ARG A 93 -6.44 -7.28 -10.99
N LYS A 94 -5.57 -6.79 -11.87
CA LYS A 94 -4.16 -7.18 -11.95
C LYS A 94 -3.42 -6.82 -10.67
N ALA A 95 -3.63 -5.61 -10.15
CA ALA A 95 -3.03 -5.15 -8.90
C ALA A 95 -3.47 -6.01 -7.71
N ASN A 96 -4.77 -6.33 -7.61
CA ASN A 96 -5.29 -7.23 -6.57
C ASN A 96 -4.68 -8.63 -6.69
N ALA A 97 -4.62 -9.20 -7.89
CA ALA A 97 -4.04 -10.52 -8.11
C ALA A 97 -2.55 -10.56 -7.71
N ARG A 98 -1.76 -9.57 -8.11
CA ARG A 98 -0.34 -9.44 -7.73
C ARG A 98 -0.18 -9.27 -6.21
N ALA A 99 -1.03 -8.47 -5.57
CA ALA A 99 -1.02 -8.29 -4.13
C ALA A 99 -1.33 -9.60 -3.39
N PHE A 100 -2.34 -10.37 -3.84
CA PHE A 100 -2.64 -11.68 -3.27
C PHE A 100 -1.48 -12.66 -3.44
N VAL A 101 -0.83 -12.70 -4.61
CA VAL A 101 0.36 -13.53 -4.81
C VAL A 101 1.47 -13.11 -3.84
N GLY A 102 1.74 -11.81 -3.69
CA GLY A 102 2.71 -11.29 -2.72
C GLY A 102 2.39 -11.70 -1.29
N LEU A 103 1.12 -11.60 -0.88
CA LEU A 103 0.67 -12.05 0.43
C LEU A 103 0.87 -13.56 0.64
N ILE A 104 0.55 -14.39 -0.36
CA ILE A 104 0.76 -15.85 -0.28
C ILE A 104 2.24 -16.19 -0.12
N ILE A 105 3.12 -15.50 -0.85
CA ILE A 105 4.58 -15.69 -0.76
C ILE A 105 5.09 -15.39 0.65
N VAL A 106 4.51 -14.39 1.34
CA VAL A 106 4.84 -14.09 2.74
C VAL A 106 4.20 -15.09 3.70
N LEU A 107 2.98 -15.54 3.40
CA LEU A 107 2.23 -16.44 4.27
C LEU A 107 2.88 -17.81 4.42
N ILE A 108 3.40 -18.38 3.33
CA ILE A 108 3.95 -19.74 3.32
C ILE A 108 5.16 -19.87 4.28
N PRO A 109 6.22 -19.03 4.19
CA PRO A 109 7.31 -19.06 5.16
C PRO A 109 6.86 -18.74 6.57
N GLY A 110 5.89 -17.85 6.76
CA GLY A 110 5.38 -17.50 8.09
C GLY A 110 4.73 -18.68 8.80
N VAL A 111 3.94 -19.49 8.09
CA VAL A 111 3.36 -20.73 8.63
C VAL A 111 4.47 -21.75 8.92
N LEU A 112 5.40 -21.96 7.99
CA LEU A 112 6.50 -22.91 8.17
C LEU A 112 7.44 -22.55 9.34
N ILE A 113 7.70 -21.25 9.56
CA ILE A 113 8.48 -20.76 10.70
C ILE A 113 7.66 -20.89 11.99
N GLY A 114 6.37 -20.58 11.94
CA GLY A 114 5.43 -20.69 13.05
C GLY A 114 5.33 -22.11 13.62
N GLU A 115 5.31 -23.12 12.75
CA GLU A 115 5.27 -24.53 13.15
C GLU A 115 6.61 -25.04 13.71
N ASN A 116 7.73 -24.38 13.38
CA ASN A 116 9.09 -24.76 13.79
C ASN A 116 9.72 -23.77 14.79
N LEU A 117 8.90 -23.00 15.53
CA LEU A 117 9.32 -21.88 16.38
C LEU A 117 10.39 -22.23 17.43
N GLU A 118 10.46 -23.49 17.88
CA GLU A 118 11.45 -23.92 18.87
C GLU A 118 12.86 -24.14 18.27
N ALA A 119 12.99 -24.28 16.96
CA ALA A 119 14.25 -24.67 16.30
C ALA A 119 15.00 -23.52 15.60
N ALA A 120 14.37 -22.38 15.34
CA ALA A 120 14.95 -21.31 14.53
C ALA A 120 15.20 -20.02 15.34
N HIS A 121 16.46 -19.56 15.40
CA HIS A 121 16.84 -18.25 15.95
C HIS A 121 16.08 -17.07 15.30
N ILE A 122 15.57 -17.26 14.08
CA ILE A 122 14.75 -16.30 13.32
C ILE A 122 13.33 -16.15 13.90
N GLY A 123 12.83 -17.14 14.64
CA GLY A 123 11.49 -17.13 15.24
C GLY A 123 11.26 -15.93 16.18
N SER A 124 12.32 -15.43 16.82
CA SER A 124 12.28 -14.23 17.66
C SER A 124 11.90 -12.94 16.89
N TYR A 125 12.15 -12.90 15.58
CA TYR A 125 11.80 -11.75 14.70
C TYR A 125 10.41 -11.87 14.09
N VAL A 126 9.79 -13.05 14.16
CA VAL A 126 8.49 -13.37 13.56
C VAL A 126 7.44 -13.49 14.67
N THR A 127 7.17 -12.37 15.33
CA THR A 127 6.02 -12.23 16.24
C THR A 127 4.74 -12.04 15.43
N VAL A 128 3.58 -12.31 16.04
CA VAL A 128 2.28 -12.00 15.42
C VAL A 128 2.22 -10.55 14.93
N SER A 129 2.78 -9.61 15.71
CA SER A 129 2.79 -8.19 15.35
C SER A 129 3.67 -7.88 14.13
N THR A 130 4.91 -8.36 14.09
CA THR A 130 5.82 -8.12 12.96
C THR A 130 5.36 -8.85 11.71
N TYR A 131 4.74 -10.01 11.86
CA TYR A 131 4.14 -10.76 10.76
C TYR A 131 2.91 -10.07 10.15
N SER A 132 1.95 -9.61 10.97
CA SER A 132 0.82 -8.82 10.48
C SER A 132 1.28 -7.53 9.79
N LEU A 133 2.30 -6.85 10.33
CA LEU A 133 2.88 -5.67 9.68
C LEU A 133 3.54 -6.01 8.34
N THR A 134 4.22 -7.15 8.23
CA THR A 134 4.83 -7.61 6.98
C THR A 134 3.77 -7.84 5.91
N LEU A 135 2.65 -8.47 6.26
CA LEU A 135 1.52 -8.67 5.34
C LEU A 135 0.92 -7.32 4.89
N ILE A 136 0.74 -6.37 5.80
CA ILE A 136 0.27 -5.02 5.46
C ILE A 136 1.25 -4.34 4.50
N VAL A 137 2.55 -4.36 4.80
CA VAL A 137 3.59 -3.74 3.97
C VAL A 137 3.61 -4.35 2.57
N VAL A 138 3.68 -5.67 2.46
CA VAL A 138 3.75 -6.34 1.15
C VAL A 138 2.48 -6.14 0.36
N GLY A 139 1.30 -6.30 0.99
CA GLY A 139 0.02 -6.08 0.31
C GLY A 139 -0.12 -4.66 -0.22
N THR A 140 0.16 -3.65 0.63
CA THR A 140 0.03 -2.23 0.25
C THR A 140 1.05 -1.81 -0.80
N LEU A 141 2.32 -2.21 -0.68
CA LEU A 141 3.36 -1.87 -1.65
C LEU A 141 3.15 -2.56 -2.99
N VAL A 142 2.89 -3.88 -3.01
CA VAL A 142 2.69 -4.60 -4.27
C VAL A 142 1.46 -4.08 -5.00
N TRP A 143 0.37 -3.80 -4.28
CA TRP A 143 -0.83 -3.24 -4.88
C TRP A 143 -0.58 -1.85 -5.47
N SER A 144 -0.05 -0.92 -4.67
CA SER A 144 0.17 0.46 -5.10
C SER A 144 1.17 0.57 -6.25
N LEU A 145 2.29 -0.15 -6.18
CA LEU A 145 3.27 -0.19 -7.27
C LEU A 145 2.69 -0.81 -8.54
N SER A 146 1.87 -1.85 -8.42
CA SER A 146 1.22 -2.46 -9.59
C SER A 146 0.28 -1.48 -10.29
N VAL A 147 -0.54 -0.74 -9.52
CA VAL A 147 -1.41 0.29 -10.10
C VAL A 147 -0.59 1.39 -10.76
N LEU A 148 0.41 1.95 -10.07
CA LEU A 148 1.22 3.03 -10.61
C LEU A 148 2.02 2.62 -11.84
N TRP A 149 2.45 1.36 -11.91
CA TRP A 149 3.15 0.80 -13.06
C TRP A 149 2.24 0.69 -14.28
N GLU A 150 1.06 0.08 -14.13
CA GLU A 150 0.11 -0.08 -15.25
C GLU A 150 -0.46 1.27 -15.72
N MET A 151 -0.57 2.25 -14.82
CA MET A 151 -1.06 3.60 -15.14
C MET A 151 0.04 4.59 -15.53
N ARG A 152 1.29 4.15 -15.67
CA ARG A 152 2.42 5.01 -16.06
C ARG A 152 2.21 5.60 -17.45
N ASP A 153 1.81 4.75 -18.40
CA ASP A 153 1.76 5.11 -19.81
C ASP A 153 0.49 5.90 -20.20
N GLN A 154 -0.47 6.05 -19.26
CA GLN A 154 -1.67 6.87 -19.49
C GLN A 154 -1.45 8.39 -19.32
N GLY A 155 -0.24 8.82 -18.95
CA GLY A 155 0.08 10.23 -18.69
C GLY A 155 0.73 10.97 -19.85
N ASP A 156 1.13 10.27 -20.91
CA ASP A 156 1.88 10.87 -22.03
C ASP A 156 0.97 11.43 -23.14
N ASP A 157 -0.34 11.13 -23.12
CA ASP A 157 -1.30 11.58 -24.14
C ASP A 157 -2.01 12.91 -23.78
N ASP A 158 -1.81 13.46 -22.58
CA ASP A 158 -2.47 14.71 -22.11
C ASP A 158 -1.58 15.97 -22.26
N ASN A 159 -0.41 15.86 -22.90
CA ASN A 159 0.48 16.99 -23.23
C ASN A 159 0.78 17.15 -24.74
N GLY A 160 -0.12 16.65 -25.61
CA GLY A 160 -0.07 16.84 -27.07
C GLY A 160 -1.06 17.89 -27.57
#